data_AF-A0A7C9B0F6-F1
#
_entry.id   AF-A0A7C9B0F6-F1
#
_cell.length_a   1.000
_cell.length_b   1.000
_cell.length_c   1.000
_cell.angle_alpha   90.00
_cell.angle_beta   90.00
_cell.angle_gamma   90.00
#
_symmetry.space_group_name_H-M   'P 1'
#
loop_
_entity.id
_entity.type
_entity.pdbx_description
1 polymer ?
#
loop_
_entity_poly.entity_id
_entity_poly.type
_entity_poly.pdbx_seq_one_letter_code
_entity_poly.pdbx_strand_id
1 'polypeptide(L)'
;KLVDDGYRSIEFPFGPVDGLDHTGPFEFVAQKVMRLEDYFTYIRSWSAYNTAEEKGVELLSDEVVEKLKVAWNDNSGEVGGEKVVKFPIYLRIGKVGISN
;
A
#
# COMPACT_ATOMS: atom_id res chain seq x y z
N LYS A 1 5.94 2.72 -10.65
CA LYS A 1 7.36 2.28 -10.52
C LYS A 1 8.05 2.87 -9.29
N LEU A 2 8.21 4.20 -9.17
CA LEU A 2 8.90 4.79 -8.01
C LEU A 2 8.18 4.55 -6.69
N VAL A 3 6.85 4.70 -6.68
CA VAL A 3 6.00 4.41 -5.51
C VAL A 3 6.07 2.93 -5.13
N ASP A 4 6.04 2.04 -6.13
CA ASP A 4 6.10 0.59 -5.92
C ASP A 4 7.44 0.13 -5.31
N ASP A 5 8.51 0.86 -5.60
CA ASP A 5 9.85 0.65 -5.02
C ASP A 5 10.07 1.44 -3.71
N GLY A 6 9.02 2.07 -3.17
CA GLY A 6 9.11 2.89 -1.95
C GLY A 6 10.12 4.04 -2.08
N TYR A 7 10.29 4.57 -3.29
CA TYR A 7 11.25 5.62 -3.64
C TYR A 7 12.73 5.25 -3.41
N ARG A 8 13.10 3.96 -3.33
CA ARG A 8 14.50 3.56 -3.10
C ARG A 8 15.41 4.00 -4.23
N SER A 9 14.96 3.84 -5.47
CA SER A 9 15.73 4.15 -6.69
C SER A 9 15.71 5.60 -7.16
N ILE A 10 14.99 6.51 -6.50
CA ILE A 10 14.93 7.92 -6.93
C ILE A 10 16.24 8.66 -6.57
N GLU A 11 16.74 9.49 -7.49
CA GLU A 11 17.74 10.48 -7.16
C GLU A 11 17.13 11.53 -6.21
N PHE A 12 17.78 11.75 -5.07
CA PHE A 12 17.24 12.59 -4.01
C PHE A 12 18.31 13.58 -3.53
N PRO A 13 18.42 14.77 -4.15
CA PRO A 13 19.55 15.69 -3.98
C PRO A 13 19.40 16.58 -2.73
N PHE A 14 18.97 16.00 -1.61
CA PHE A 14 18.80 16.69 -0.33
C PHE A 14 19.68 16.05 0.74
N GLY A 15 20.09 16.83 1.74
CA GLY A 15 20.86 16.31 2.86
C GLY A 15 19.97 15.56 3.87
N PRO A 16 20.53 14.74 4.77
CA PRO A 16 19.80 14.17 5.89
C PRO A 16 19.12 15.24 6.74
N VAL A 17 17.98 14.89 7.35
CA VAL A 17 17.34 15.75 8.36
C VAL A 17 18.16 15.76 9.65
N ASP A 18 18.02 16.81 10.46
CA ASP A 18 18.83 16.99 11.66
C ASP A 18 18.70 15.78 12.62
N GLY A 19 19.84 15.19 12.99
CA GLY A 19 19.90 14.00 13.85
C GLY A 19 19.88 12.64 13.11
N LEU A 20 19.79 12.63 11.78
CA LEU A 20 19.88 11.42 10.95
C LEU A 20 21.10 11.47 10.00
N ASP A 21 21.55 10.31 9.56
CA ASP A 21 22.68 10.12 8.64
C ASP A 21 22.24 9.72 7.21
N HIS A 22 20.95 9.48 6.99
CA HIS A 22 20.37 9.14 5.69
C HIS A 22 19.04 9.87 5.44
N THR A 23 18.57 9.89 4.18
CA THR A 23 17.31 10.55 3.76
C THR A 23 16.14 9.58 3.59
N GLY A 24 16.20 8.43 4.26
CA GLY A 24 15.27 7.32 4.05
C GLY A 24 15.63 6.40 2.87
N PRO A 25 14.66 5.61 2.36
CA PRO A 25 13.26 5.68 2.74
C PRO A 25 13.04 5.24 4.19
N PHE A 26 12.30 6.05 4.93
CA PHE A 26 11.83 5.72 6.28
C PHE A 26 10.55 4.90 6.15
N GLU A 27 10.46 3.84 6.94
CA GLU A 27 9.33 2.93 6.92
C GLU A 27 8.39 3.23 8.10
N PHE A 28 7.12 3.42 7.77
CA PHE A 28 6.03 3.60 8.72
C PHE A 28 4.92 2.61 8.38
N VAL A 29 3.96 2.47 9.30
CA VAL A 29 2.76 1.66 9.06
C VAL A 29 1.53 2.50 9.32
N ALA A 30 0.72 2.73 8.28
CA ALA A 30 -0.65 3.18 8.46
C ALA A 30 -1.56 1.98 8.72
N GLN A 31 -2.62 2.20 9.49
CA GLN A 31 -3.59 1.16 9.81
C GLN A 31 -4.99 1.69 9.60
N LYS A 32 -5.89 0.82 9.10
CA LYS A 32 -7.30 1.12 8.98
C LYS A 32 -8.12 -0.12 9.27
N VAL A 33 -9.17 0.05 10.08
CA VAL A 33 -10.18 -0.98 10.28
C VAL A 33 -11.06 -1.03 9.03
N MET A 34 -11.22 -2.21 8.46
CA MET A 34 -11.99 -2.43 7.23
C MET A 34 -12.87 -3.67 7.35
N ARG A 35 -14.05 -3.62 6.73
CA ARG A 35 -14.80 -4.82 6.36
C ARG A 35 -14.26 -5.38 5.05
N LEU A 36 -14.64 -6.61 4.70
CA LEU A 36 -14.18 -7.26 3.47
C LEU A 36 -14.60 -6.46 2.22
N GLU A 37 -15.77 -5.87 2.24
CA GLU A 37 -16.35 -5.06 1.17
C GLU A 37 -15.57 -3.75 0.96
N ASP A 38 -15.10 -3.13 2.05
CA ASP A 38 -14.20 -1.96 1.99
C ASP A 38 -12.87 -2.35 1.36
N TYR A 39 -12.36 -3.54 1.69
CA TYR A 39 -11.11 -4.06 1.17
C TYR A 39 -11.20 -4.35 -0.35
N PHE A 40 -12.31 -4.93 -0.81
CA PHE A 40 -12.55 -5.08 -2.26
C PHE A 40 -12.65 -3.74 -2.97
N THR A 41 -13.33 -2.76 -2.37
CA THR A 41 -13.41 -1.40 -2.92
C THR A 41 -12.02 -0.78 -3.02
N TYR A 42 -11.16 -1.00 -2.03
CA TYR A 42 -9.77 -0.57 -2.07
C TYR A 42 -8.96 -1.24 -3.19
N ILE A 43 -9.06 -2.55 -3.38
CA ILE A 43 -8.36 -3.27 -4.47
C ILE A 43 -8.77 -2.70 -5.85
N ARG A 44 -10.07 -2.44 -6.06
CA ARG A 44 -10.58 -1.86 -7.32
C ARG A 44 -10.09 -0.44 -7.58
N SER A 45 -9.58 0.26 -6.57
CA SER A 45 -8.99 1.60 -6.76
C SER A 45 -7.55 1.55 -7.28
N TRP A 46 -6.92 0.38 -7.34
CA TRP A 46 -5.54 0.24 -7.80
C TRP A 46 -5.44 0.48 -9.30
N SER A 47 -4.48 1.30 -9.71
CA SER A 47 -4.21 1.54 -11.13
C SER A 47 -3.93 0.25 -11.89
N ALA A 48 -3.23 -0.71 -11.27
CA ALA A 48 -2.98 -2.02 -11.86
C ALA A 48 -4.25 -2.84 -12.09
N TYR A 49 -5.25 -2.73 -11.21
CA TYR A 49 -6.55 -3.37 -11.39
C TYR A 49 -7.27 -2.77 -12.60
N ASN A 50 -7.37 -1.43 -12.66
CA ASN A 50 -7.98 -0.74 -13.79
C ASN A 50 -7.29 -1.07 -15.12
N THR A 51 -5.95 -1.12 -15.15
CA THR A 51 -5.20 -1.53 -16.35
C THR A 51 -5.45 -2.99 -16.76
N ALA A 52 -5.71 -3.89 -15.81
CA ALA A 52 -6.08 -5.28 -16.11
C ALA A 52 -7.49 -5.34 -16.70
N GLU A 53 -8.44 -4.60 -16.13
CA GLU A 53 -9.82 -4.49 -16.61
C GLU A 53 -9.89 -3.92 -18.04
N GLU A 54 -9.12 -2.86 -18.32
CA GLU A 54 -8.97 -2.27 -19.68
C GLU A 54 -8.45 -3.29 -20.71
N LYS A 55 -7.70 -4.31 -20.26
CA LYS A 55 -7.20 -5.41 -21.09
C LYS A 55 -8.14 -6.62 -21.10
N GLY A 56 -9.33 -6.51 -20.53
CA GLY A 56 -10.33 -7.57 -20.47
C GLY A 56 -10.05 -8.63 -19.41
N VAL A 57 -9.22 -8.33 -18.41
CA VAL A 57 -8.85 -9.26 -17.33
C VAL A 57 -9.50 -8.82 -16.01
N GLU A 58 -10.47 -9.59 -15.53
CA GLU A 58 -11.08 -9.40 -14.20
C GLU A 58 -10.24 -10.11 -13.13
N LEU A 59 -9.52 -9.34 -12.31
CA LEU A 59 -8.65 -9.87 -11.25
C LEU A 59 -9.42 -10.36 -10.02
N LEU A 60 -10.59 -9.77 -9.74
CA LEU A 60 -11.51 -10.17 -8.68
C LEU A 60 -12.65 -11.02 -9.27
N SER A 61 -12.29 -12.08 -9.98
CA SER A 61 -13.25 -13.09 -10.44
C SER A 61 -14.02 -13.71 -9.27
N ASP A 62 -15.19 -14.29 -9.54
CA ASP A 62 -16.02 -14.95 -8.52
C ASP A 62 -15.24 -15.97 -7.69
N GLU A 63 -14.34 -16.73 -8.34
CA GLU A 63 -13.47 -17.69 -7.66
C GLU A 63 -12.51 -17.01 -6.67
N VAL A 64 -11.88 -15.91 -7.08
CA VAL A 64 -10.94 -15.15 -6.23
C VAL A 64 -11.69 -14.49 -5.06
N VAL A 65 -12.87 -13.92 -5.33
CA VAL A 65 -13.73 -13.32 -4.31
C VAL A 65 -14.14 -14.34 -3.27
N GLU A 66 -14.53 -15.55 -3.68
CA GLU A 66 -14.95 -16.59 -2.74
C GLU A 66 -13.77 -17.09 -1.87
N LYS A 67 -12.60 -17.28 -2.46
CA LYS A 67 -11.38 -17.60 -1.71
C LYS A 67 -11.02 -16.51 -0.69
N LEU A 68 -11.17 -15.24 -1.07
CA LEU A 68 -10.94 -14.11 -0.17
C LEU A 68 -11.95 -14.05 0.99
N LYS A 69 -13.23 -14.34 0.74
CA LYS A 69 -14.24 -14.44 1.80
C LYS A 69 -13.89 -15.53 2.82
N VAL A 70 -13.51 -16.72 2.36
CA VAL A 70 -13.10 -17.83 3.24
C VAL A 70 -11.91 -17.40 4.09
N ALA A 71 -10.83 -16.92 3.47
CA ALA A 71 -9.62 -16.48 4.18
C ALA A 71 -9.88 -15.31 5.16
N TRP A 72 -10.84 -14.43 4.83
CA TRP A 72 -11.23 -13.34 5.71
C TRP A 72 -11.95 -13.85 6.96
N ASN A 73 -12.84 -14.84 6.83
CA ASN A 73 -13.64 -15.33 7.94
C ASN A 73 -12.91 -16.37 8.81
N ASP A 74 -11.97 -17.12 8.23
CA ASP A 74 -11.22 -18.18 8.92
C ASP A 74 -10.43 -17.70 10.14
N ASN A 75 -10.11 -16.39 10.21
CA ASN A 75 -9.30 -15.81 11.28
C ASN A 75 -10.11 -15.11 12.39
N SER A 76 -11.43 -14.96 12.26
CA SER A 76 -12.24 -14.19 13.23
C SER A 76 -13.34 -14.99 13.92
N GLY A 77 -13.71 -16.18 13.44
CA GLY A 77 -14.91 -16.90 13.92
C GLY A 77 -16.24 -16.22 13.60
N GLU A 78 -16.20 -14.94 13.22
CA GLU A 78 -17.31 -14.13 12.72
C GLU A 78 -17.24 -13.98 11.21
N VAL A 79 -18.36 -14.27 10.54
CA VAL A 79 -18.55 -14.04 9.10
C VAL A 79 -18.68 -12.53 8.86
N GLY A 80 -17.78 -11.97 8.05
CA GLY A 80 -17.79 -10.55 7.68
C GLY A 80 -17.32 -9.60 8.78
N GLY A 81 -16.50 -10.10 9.71
CA GLY A 81 -15.88 -9.29 10.77
C GLY A 81 -14.89 -8.24 10.25
N GLU A 82 -14.67 -7.19 11.04
CA GLU A 82 -13.69 -6.15 10.73
C GLU A 82 -12.25 -6.64 10.94
N LYS A 83 -11.31 -6.13 10.14
CA LYS A 83 -9.87 -6.38 10.31
C LYS A 83 -9.07 -5.10 10.27
N VAL A 84 -7.97 -5.08 11.02
CA VAL A 84 -6.96 -4.02 10.93
C VAL A 84 -6.06 -4.31 9.73
N VAL A 85 -6.29 -3.59 8.63
CA VAL A 85 -5.44 -3.63 7.45
C VAL A 85 -4.26 -2.70 7.67
N LYS A 86 -3.04 -3.19 7.41
CA LYS A 86 -1.79 -2.45 7.61
C LYS A 86 -1.17 -2.11 6.25
N PHE A 87 -0.79 -0.85 6.08
CA PHE A 87 -0.18 -0.32 4.87
C PHE A 87 1.23 0.18 5.19
N PRO A 88 2.28 -0.43 4.61
CA PRO A 88 3.62 0.13 4.73
C PRO A 88 3.67 1.45 3.97
N ILE A 89 4.23 2.48 4.61
CA ILE A 89 4.46 3.80 4.02
C ILE A 89 5.95 4.05 3.99
N TYR A 90 6.47 4.35 2.80
CA TYR A 90 7.87 4.68 2.58
C TYR A 90 8.01 6.16 2.21
N LEU A 91 8.81 6.90 2.98
CA LEU A 91 9.06 8.32 2.75
C LEU A 91 10.55 8.60 2.58
N ARG A 92 10.91 9.32 1.51
CA ARG A 92 12.19 10.02 1.45
C ARG A 92 12.02 11.44 1.99
N ILE A 93 12.86 11.82 2.93
CA ILE A 93 12.80 13.11 3.61
C ILE A 93 14.22 13.65 3.69
N GLY A 94 14.40 14.91 3.31
CA GLY A 94 15.69 15.56 3.35
C GLY A 94 15.55 17.05 3.58
N LYS A 95 16.64 17.64 4.06
CA LYS A 95 16.76 19.08 4.29
C LYS A 95 17.27 19.74 3.02
N VAL A 96 16.62 20.83 2.62
CA VAL A 96 17.13 21.70 1.56
C VAL A 96 18.36 22.43 2.12
N GLY A 97 19.52 22.20 1.52
CA GLY A 97 20.70 23.01 1.78
C GLY A 97 20.57 24.35 1.08
N ILE A 98 21.08 25.43 1.69
CA ILE A 98 21.41 26.64 0.93
C ILE A 98 22.60 26.21 0.07
N SER A 99 22.41 26.13 -1.24
CA SER A 99 23.50 25.94 -2.19
C SER A 99 24.54 27.05 -1.95
N ASN A 100 25.75 26.67 -1.54
CA ASN A 100 26.91 27.57 -1.50
C ASN A 100 27.28 28.02 -2.92
#